data_AF-A0A529L5P2-F1
#
_entry.id   AF-A0A529L5P2-F1
#
_cell.length_a   1.000
_cell.length_b   1.000
_cell.length_c   1.000
_cell.angle_alpha   90.00
_cell.angle_beta   90.00
_cell.angle_gamma   90.00
#
_symmetry.space_group_name_H-M   'P 1'
#
loop_
_entity.id
_entity.type
_entity.pdbx_description
1 polymer ?
#
loop_
_entity_poly.entity_id
_entity_poly.type
_entity_poly.pdbx_seq_one_letter_code
_entity_poly.pdbx_strand_id
1 'polypeptide(L)'
;MSVALEKQEASSDQRSRRSGGREARRAMRAAPLADDIRPVRPGLEGGSYGPLSQNDRERIHEAVLTLLETVGFANAIPSCIEALTRVGATYGDDGRIRLPRALVLDTIKK
;
A
#
# COMPACT_ATOMS: atom_id res chain seq x y z
N MET A 1 78.36 -1.03 42.44
CA MET A 1 77.89 0.19 43.10
C MET A 1 77.49 1.15 41.99
N SER A 2 76.20 1.16 41.61
CA SER A 2 75.22 2.20 42.02
C SER A 2 75.30 3.42 41.07
N VAL A 3 74.29 3.90 40.36
CA VAL A 3 72.83 3.72 40.38
C VAL A 3 72.30 4.06 38.97
N ALA A 4 71.23 3.36 38.58
CA ALA A 4 70.38 3.62 37.43
C ALA A 4 69.74 5.03 37.44
N LEU A 5 69.40 5.56 36.26
CA LEU A 5 68.15 6.28 36.06
C LEU A 5 67.84 6.39 34.56
N GLU A 6 67.03 5.43 34.10
CA GLU A 6 66.38 5.41 32.80
C GLU A 6 65.38 6.56 32.65
N LYS A 7 65.52 7.29 31.53
CA LYS A 7 64.57 8.30 31.09
C LYS A 7 63.45 7.59 30.32
N GLN A 8 62.35 7.28 30.99
CA GLN A 8 61.14 6.78 30.33
C GLN A 8 60.46 7.93 29.58
N GLU A 9 60.61 7.92 28.26
CA GLU A 9 59.75 8.67 27.34
C GLU A 9 58.35 8.07 27.34
N ALA A 10 57.34 8.94 27.42
CA ALA A 10 55.94 8.58 27.42
C ALA A 10 55.54 7.91 26.10
N SER A 11 55.49 6.57 26.09
CA SER A 11 54.78 5.84 25.06
C SER A 11 53.29 6.08 25.25
N SER A 12 52.73 6.99 24.46
CA SER A 12 51.29 7.01 24.21
C SER A 12 50.92 5.73 23.47
N ASP A 13 50.73 4.66 24.24
CA ASP A 13 50.16 3.42 23.75
C ASP A 13 48.72 3.75 23.34
N GLN A 14 48.58 4.11 22.06
CA GLN A 14 47.31 4.19 21.37
C GLN A 14 46.71 2.79 21.44
N ARG A 15 46.03 2.50 22.56
CA ARG A 15 45.17 1.33 22.72
C ARG A 15 44.30 1.28 21.48
N SER A 16 44.64 0.40 20.55
CA SER A 16 43.87 0.22 19.33
C SER A 16 42.47 -0.14 19.79
N ARG A 17 41.56 0.82 19.66
CA ARG A 17 40.19 0.65 20.09
C ARG A 17 39.62 -0.43 19.18
N ARG A 18 39.52 -1.66 19.69
CA ARG A 18 38.73 -2.76 19.11
C ARG A 18 37.22 -2.42 19.13
N SER A 19 36.84 -1.19 18.76
CA SER A 19 35.46 -0.69 18.72
C SER A 19 34.88 -0.70 17.30
N GLY A 20 35.70 -0.83 16.26
CA GLY A 20 35.25 -0.78 14.87
C GLY A 20 34.36 -1.96 14.43
N GLY A 21 34.42 -3.12 15.09
CA GLY A 21 33.63 -4.28 14.66
C GLY A 21 32.11 -4.11 14.82
N ARG A 22 31.66 -3.33 15.81
CA ARG A 22 30.23 -2.99 15.96
C ARG A 22 29.81 -1.92 14.98
N GLU A 23 30.64 -0.90 14.79
CA GLU A 23 30.38 0.17 13.83
C GLU A 23 30.38 -0.36 12.39
N ALA A 24 31.30 -1.25 12.02
CA ALA A 24 31.33 -1.89 10.71
C ALA A 24 30.07 -2.74 10.45
N ARG A 25 29.60 -3.51 11.44
CA ARG A 25 28.33 -4.25 11.30
C ARG A 25 27.11 -3.34 11.23
N ARG A 26 27.12 -2.19 11.92
CA ARG A 26 26.07 -1.17 11.79
C ARG A 26 26.11 -0.51 10.42
N ALA A 27 27.28 -0.14 9.93
CA ALA A 27 27.50 0.45 8.61
C ALA A 27 27.06 -0.50 7.49
N MET A 28 27.41 -1.79 7.56
CA MET A 28 26.98 -2.78 6.56
C MET A 28 25.47 -3.01 6.54
N ARG A 29 24.77 -2.88 7.68
CA ARG A 29 23.30 -2.99 7.72
C ARG A 29 22.58 -1.70 7.32
N ALA A 30 23.21 -0.56 7.54
CA ALA A 30 22.70 0.75 7.14
C ALA A 30 22.97 1.05 5.66
N ALA A 31 23.94 0.37 5.05
CA ALA A 31 24.22 0.47 3.63
C ALA A 31 23.02 -0.02 2.80
N PRO A 32 22.75 0.58 1.63
CA PRO A 32 21.77 0.08 0.69
C PRO A 32 22.03 -1.39 0.34
N LEU A 33 20.96 -2.16 0.16
CA LEU A 33 21.08 -3.52 -0.36
C LEU A 33 21.78 -3.50 -1.72
N ALA A 34 22.73 -4.43 -1.88
CA ALA A 34 23.38 -4.68 -3.16
C ALA A 34 22.35 -5.09 -4.22
N ASP A 35 22.60 -4.74 -5.47
CA ASP A 35 21.62 -4.86 -6.56
C ASP A 35 21.15 -6.31 -6.81
N ASP A 36 22.01 -7.29 -6.47
CA ASP A 36 21.77 -8.73 -6.57
C ASP A 36 20.81 -9.27 -5.49
N ILE A 37 20.73 -8.62 -4.34
CA ILE A 37 19.85 -8.99 -3.22
C ILE A 37 18.61 -8.10 -3.07
N ARG A 38 18.41 -7.10 -3.94
CA ARG A 38 17.22 -6.25 -3.90
C ARG A 38 15.96 -7.05 -4.25
N PRO A 39 14.97 -7.16 -3.34
CA PRO A 39 13.75 -7.93 -3.58
C PRO A 39 12.88 -7.38 -4.72
N VAL A 40 12.95 -6.07 -4.96
CA VAL A 40 12.21 -5.37 -6.02
C VAL A 40 13.18 -4.51 -6.80
N ARG A 41 13.12 -4.63 -8.13
CA ARG A 41 13.90 -3.86 -9.11
C ARG A 41 12.97 -2.92 -9.89
N PRO A 42 13.40 -1.68 -10.19
CA PRO A 42 12.65 -0.80 -11.07
C PRO A 42 12.39 -1.48 -12.42
N GLY A 43 11.17 -1.37 -12.94
CA GLY A 43 10.78 -1.99 -14.22
C GLY A 43 10.32 -3.46 -14.12
N LEU A 44 10.24 -4.06 -12.92
CA LEU A 44 9.54 -5.34 -12.76
C LEU A 44 8.04 -5.15 -12.93
N GLU A 45 7.47 -5.80 -13.94
CA GLU A 45 6.03 -5.90 -14.12
C GLU A 45 5.44 -6.84 -13.06
N GLY A 46 4.53 -6.33 -12.25
CA GLY A 46 3.73 -7.15 -11.34
C GLY A 46 2.53 -7.75 -12.05
N GLY A 47 2.14 -8.98 -11.68
CA GLY A 47 0.84 -9.53 -12.05
C GLY A 47 -0.27 -9.03 -11.13
N SER A 48 -1.53 -9.18 -11.57
CA SER A 48 -2.69 -9.04 -10.69
C SER A 48 -3.13 -10.42 -10.19
N TYR A 49 -3.18 -10.61 -8.87
CA TYR A 49 -3.76 -11.82 -8.30
C TYR A 49 -5.28 -11.80 -8.47
N GLY A 50 -5.82 -12.73 -9.26
CA GLY A 50 -7.24 -12.90 -9.50
C GLY A 50 -7.77 -14.14 -8.78
N PRO A 51 -8.25 -14.04 -7.52
CA PRO A 51 -8.68 -15.20 -6.74
C PRO A 51 -10.03 -15.78 -7.19
N LEU A 52 -10.80 -15.03 -8.00
CA LEU A 52 -12.16 -15.38 -8.40
C LEU A 52 -12.17 -16.01 -9.79
N SER A 53 -12.99 -17.06 -9.94
CA SER A 53 -13.29 -17.61 -11.26
C SER A 53 -14.14 -16.62 -12.07
N GLN A 54 -14.17 -16.82 -13.40
CA GLN A 54 -15.02 -15.99 -14.27
C GLN A 54 -16.51 -16.05 -13.87
N ASN A 55 -17.01 -17.25 -13.55
CA ASN A 55 -18.38 -17.44 -13.09
C ASN A 55 -18.67 -16.69 -11.78
N ASP A 56 -17.74 -16.69 -10.82
CA ASP A 56 -17.94 -15.96 -9.56
C ASP A 56 -18.03 -14.45 -9.79
N ARG A 57 -17.22 -13.93 -10.71
CA ARG A 57 -17.26 -12.50 -11.10
C ARG A 57 -18.59 -12.13 -11.75
N GLU A 58 -19.09 -12.96 -12.66
CA GLU A 58 -20.39 -12.76 -13.31
C GLU A 58 -21.54 -12.80 -12.29
N ARG A 59 -21.50 -13.75 -11.35
CA ARG A 59 -22.48 -13.84 -10.26
C ARG A 59 -22.47 -12.60 -9.36
N ILE A 60 -21.29 -12.10 -9.01
CA ILE A 60 -21.16 -10.86 -8.21
C ILE A 60 -21.71 -9.67 -9.01
N HIS A 61 -21.38 -9.58 -10.29
CA HIS A 61 -21.88 -8.51 -11.16
C HIS A 61 -23.41 -8.48 -11.20
N GLU A 62 -24.05 -9.63 -11.46
CA GLU A 62 -25.52 -9.73 -11.46
C GLU A 62 -26.15 -9.44 -10.09
N ALA A 63 -25.52 -9.89 -9.00
CA ALA A 63 -25.97 -9.61 -7.65
C ALA A 63 -25.93 -8.10 -7.34
N VAL A 64 -24.86 -7.41 -7.74
CA VAL A 64 -24.72 -5.96 -7.55
C VAL A 64 -25.78 -5.21 -8.36
N LEU A 65 -25.97 -5.55 -9.63
CA LEU A 65 -26.99 -4.90 -10.47
C LEU A 65 -28.39 -5.07 -9.88
N THR A 66 -28.71 -6.27 -9.38
CA THR A 66 -29.99 -6.55 -8.73
C THR A 66 -30.15 -5.75 -7.44
N LEU A 67 -29.10 -5.65 -6.63
CA LEU A 67 -29.11 -4.89 -5.37
C LEU A 67 -29.31 -3.40 -5.63
N LEU A 68 -28.62 -2.82 -6.62
CA LEU A 68 -28.74 -1.42 -7.00
C LEU A 68 -30.15 -1.06 -7.49
N GLU A 69 -30.79 -1.97 -8.24
CA GLU A 69 -32.14 -1.78 -8.77
C GLU A 69 -33.22 -1.95 -7.70
N THR A 70 -33.10 -2.95 -6.83
CA THR A 70 -34.17 -3.33 -5.88
C THR A 70 -34.03 -2.64 -4.51
N VAL A 71 -32.81 -2.59 -3.98
CA VAL A 71 -32.50 -2.08 -2.63
C VAL A 71 -31.97 -0.64 -2.70
N GLY A 72 -31.04 -0.37 -3.62
CA GLY A 72 -30.42 0.95 -3.75
C GLY A 72 -29.59 1.40 -2.55
N PHE A 73 -29.28 2.69 -2.48
CA PHE A 73 -28.52 3.32 -1.40
C PHE A 73 -29.40 4.17 -0.49
N ALA A 74 -29.16 4.12 0.82
CA ALA A 74 -29.75 5.02 1.79
C ALA A 74 -28.83 6.21 2.07
N ASN A 75 -29.36 7.24 2.75
CA ASN A 75 -28.60 8.40 3.24
C ASN A 75 -27.86 9.18 2.14
N ALA A 76 -28.47 9.29 0.95
CA ALA A 76 -27.95 10.16 -0.09
C ALA A 76 -28.13 11.64 0.31
N ILE A 77 -27.08 12.44 0.17
CA ILE A 77 -27.16 13.89 0.39
C ILE A 77 -28.04 14.55 -0.70
N PRO A 78 -28.68 15.71 -0.44
CA PRO A 78 -29.60 16.34 -1.39
C PRO A 78 -29.02 16.55 -2.79
N SER A 79 -27.77 17.01 -2.88
CA SER A 79 -27.08 17.20 -4.16
C SER A 79 -26.89 15.90 -4.95
N CYS A 80 -26.66 14.77 -4.27
CA CYS A 80 -26.58 13.45 -4.92
C CYS A 80 -27.95 12.99 -5.40
N ILE A 81 -29.01 13.20 -4.61
CA ILE A 81 -30.37 12.86 -5.01
C ILE A 81 -30.74 13.63 -6.29
N GLU A 82 -30.52 14.93 -6.33
CA GLU A 82 -30.77 15.76 -7.51
C GLU A 82 -29.94 15.33 -8.73
N ALA A 83 -28.65 15.04 -8.54
CA ALA A 83 -27.78 14.62 -9.64
C ALA A 83 -28.19 13.27 -10.23
N LEU A 84 -28.51 12.30 -9.36
CA LEU A 84 -28.84 10.94 -9.76
C LEU A 84 -30.25 10.84 -10.34
N THR A 85 -31.22 11.57 -9.79
CA THR A 85 -32.58 11.61 -10.34
C THR A 85 -32.62 12.24 -11.73
N ARG A 86 -31.77 13.24 -12.00
CA ARG A 86 -31.63 13.86 -13.33
C ARG A 86 -31.21 12.87 -14.42
N VAL A 87 -30.44 11.84 -14.07
CA VAL A 87 -29.96 10.82 -15.01
C VAL A 87 -30.83 9.55 -15.01
N GLY A 88 -31.95 9.56 -14.30
CA GLY A 88 -32.92 8.45 -14.31
C GLY A 88 -32.82 7.48 -13.14
N ALA A 89 -32.12 7.83 -12.05
CA ALA A 89 -32.28 7.12 -10.78
C ALA A 89 -33.60 7.48 -10.10
N THR A 90 -34.12 6.58 -9.26
CA THR A 90 -35.39 6.78 -8.56
C THR A 90 -35.13 6.95 -7.07
N TYR A 91 -35.54 8.07 -6.50
CA TYR A 91 -35.56 8.26 -5.04
C TYR A 91 -36.92 7.81 -4.51
N GLY A 92 -36.94 6.72 -3.75
CA GLY A 92 -38.17 6.16 -3.19
C GLY A 92 -38.56 6.81 -1.86
N ASP A 93 -39.84 6.65 -1.50
CA ASP A 93 -40.43 7.16 -0.27
C ASP A 93 -39.81 6.53 1.00
N ASP A 94 -39.12 5.41 0.84
CA ASP A 94 -38.35 4.73 1.87
C ASP A 94 -36.95 5.35 2.11
N GLY A 95 -36.67 6.50 1.49
CA GLY A 95 -35.41 7.23 1.64
C GLY A 95 -34.23 6.58 0.92
N ARG A 96 -34.52 5.73 -0.09
CA ARG A 96 -33.51 4.99 -0.84
C ARG A 96 -33.47 5.40 -2.30
N ILE A 97 -32.26 5.62 -2.81
CA ILE A 97 -32.03 5.87 -4.23
C ILE A 97 -31.69 4.57 -4.96
N ARG A 98 -32.54 4.20 -5.92
CA ARG A 98 -32.43 3.00 -6.75
C ARG A 98 -31.91 3.38 -8.13
N LEU A 99 -31.04 2.52 -8.66
CA LEU A 99 -30.34 2.75 -9.91
C LEU A 99 -30.76 1.65 -10.90
N PRO A 100 -31.51 1.98 -11.97
CA PRO A 100 -31.90 0.99 -12.97
C PRO A 100 -30.67 0.35 -13.62
N ARG A 101 -30.77 -0.95 -13.97
CA ARG A 101 -29.64 -1.69 -14.57
C ARG A 101 -29.07 -1.02 -15.82
N ALA A 102 -29.94 -0.54 -16.71
CA ALA A 102 -29.54 0.13 -17.95
C ALA A 102 -28.68 1.37 -17.67
N LEU A 103 -29.08 2.20 -16.69
CA LEU A 103 -28.34 3.39 -16.29
C LEU A 103 -26.92 3.04 -15.82
N VAL A 104 -26.79 2.03 -14.95
CA VAL A 104 -25.48 1.61 -14.44
C VAL A 104 -24.60 1.10 -15.57
N LEU A 105 -25.12 0.18 -16.39
CA LEU A 105 -24.38 -0.43 -17.49
C LEU A 105 -23.92 0.60 -18.53
N ASP A 106 -24.76 1.57 -18.88
CA ASP A 106 -24.38 2.61 -19.84
C ASP A 106 -23.39 3.62 -19.26
N THR A 107 -23.37 3.79 -17.94
CA THR A 107 -22.42 4.66 -17.25
C THR A 107 -21.02 4.04 -17.21
N ILE A 108 -20.91 2.73 -16.92
CA ILE A 108 -19.60 2.06 -16.79
C ILE A 108 -18.98 1.62 -18.12
N LYS A 109 -19.73 1.63 -19.22
CA LYS A 109 -19.22 1.34 -20.57
C LYS A 109 -18.36 2.47 -21.14
N LYS A 110 -18.46 3.68 -20.59
CA LYS A 110 -17.71 4.87 -21.02
C LYS A 110 -16.38 4.96 -20.30
#